data_AF-A0A6V7XQP7-F1
#
_entry.id   AF-A0A6V7XQP7-F1
#
_cell.length_a   1.000
_cell.length_b   1.000
_cell.length_c   1.000
_cell.angle_alpha   90.00
_cell.angle_beta   90.00
_cell.angle_gamma   90.00
#
_symmetry.space_group_name_H-M   'P 1'
#
loop_
_entity.id
_entity.type
_entity.pdbx_description
1 polymer ?
#
loop_
_entity_poly.entity_id
_entity_poly.type
_entity_poly.pdbx_seq_one_letter_code
_entity_poly.pdbx_strand_id
1 'polypeptide(L)'
;MSYIISPAFKGLSCQVCGQQSHGRRFDVLCCLPCAAFFRRYNGLKTKRRCQRENKCEKLGIEFLKKCKICRYRKCISIGMKMTKDEKILEEKEEESFLQNFIEAYEEYVTFQQKLFFNIYPEKVYQQALFFIPETLEMLNCFEMNCRPALLTMLNTSIKEFKNLETQESSNCSTLALTN
;
A
#
# COMPACT_ATOMS: atom_id res chain seq x y z
N MET A 1 7.00 -2.90 -9.84
CA MET A 1 6.68 -1.81 -8.90
C MET A 1 7.87 -0.87 -8.81
N SER A 2 7.82 0.26 -9.52
CA SER A 2 8.74 1.38 -9.33
C SER A 2 8.29 2.16 -8.09
N TYR A 3 9.13 2.22 -7.07
CA TYR A 3 8.85 3.07 -5.92
C TYR A 3 9.09 4.53 -6.32
N ILE A 4 8.13 5.40 -6.03
CA ILE A 4 8.29 6.84 -6.25
C ILE A 4 9.37 7.35 -5.28
N ILE A 5 10.40 7.99 -5.82
CA ILE A 5 11.50 8.56 -5.04
C ILE A 5 11.21 10.04 -4.86
N SER A 6 11.08 10.49 -3.61
CA SER A 6 10.97 11.92 -3.30
C SER A 6 12.20 12.66 -3.85
N PRO A 7 12.03 13.85 -4.48
CA PRO A 7 13.14 14.66 -4.99
C PRO A 7 14.25 14.89 -3.96
N ALA A 8 13.89 15.02 -2.68
CA ALA A 8 14.83 15.23 -1.58
C ALA A 8 15.82 14.08 -1.37
N PHE A 9 15.52 12.87 -1.88
CA PHE A 9 16.38 11.69 -1.73
C PHE A 9 16.89 11.15 -3.06
N LYS A 10 16.61 11.83 -4.18
CA LYS A 10 17.06 11.43 -5.51
C LYS A 10 18.60 11.42 -5.56
N GLY A 11 19.21 10.32 -6.00
CA GLY A 11 20.66 10.17 -6.05
C GLY A 11 21.34 9.81 -4.73
N LEU A 12 20.59 9.77 -3.61
CA LEU A 12 21.13 9.27 -2.35
C LEU A 12 21.13 7.73 -2.32
N SER A 13 22.21 7.16 -1.77
CA SER A 13 22.41 5.71 -1.72
C SER A 13 22.15 5.12 -0.35
N CYS A 14 21.64 3.90 -0.33
CA CYS A 14 21.42 3.11 0.87
C CYS A 14 22.75 2.74 1.51
N GLN A 15 22.91 3.07 2.79
CA GLN A 15 24.15 2.81 3.54
C GLN A 15 24.40 1.32 3.84
N VAL A 16 23.41 0.45 3.61
CA VAL A 16 23.54 -1.00 3.76
C VAL A 16 23.99 -1.67 2.46
N CYS A 17 23.33 -1.35 1.34
CA CYS A 17 23.50 -2.11 0.09
C CYS A 17 23.83 -1.26 -1.15
N GLY A 18 23.99 0.05 -1.01
CA GLY A 18 24.34 0.96 -2.11
C GLY A 18 23.22 1.27 -3.11
N GLN A 19 22.08 0.58 -3.05
CA GLN A 19 20.93 0.88 -3.92
C GLN A 19 20.30 2.25 -3.59
N GLN A 20 19.54 2.82 -4.51
CA GLN A 20 18.79 4.07 -4.30
C GLN A 20 18.02 4.09 -2.97
N SER A 21 18.31 5.09 -2.14
CA SER A 21 17.63 5.33 -0.87
C SER A 21 16.25 5.93 -1.10
N HIS A 22 15.34 5.65 -0.18
CA HIS A 22 13.98 6.18 -0.17
C HIS A 22 13.74 7.03 1.09
N GLY A 23 14.81 7.61 1.65
CA GLY A 23 14.78 8.38 2.89
C GLY A 23 15.42 7.69 4.09
N ARG A 24 15.36 8.38 5.24
CA ARG A 24 15.89 7.92 6.53
C ARG A 24 14.87 6.98 7.20
N ARG A 25 15.32 5.80 7.65
CA ARG A 25 14.53 4.82 8.42
C ARG A 25 15.45 4.13 9.41
N PHE A 26 15.01 3.91 10.64
CA PHE A 26 15.86 3.37 11.71
C PHE A 26 17.15 4.19 11.83
N ASP A 27 17.00 5.51 11.87
CA ASP A 27 18.07 6.52 11.93
C ASP A 27 19.08 6.56 10.78
N VAL A 28 18.93 5.78 9.70
CA VAL A 28 19.91 5.76 8.60
C VAL A 28 19.27 5.92 7.22
N LEU A 29 20.04 6.45 6.26
CA LEU A 29 19.61 6.49 4.86
C LEU A 29 19.63 5.08 4.27
N CYS A 30 18.46 4.55 3.94
CA CYS A 30 18.36 3.19 3.39
C CYS A 30 17.29 3.04 2.31
N CYS A 31 17.35 1.93 1.58
CA CYS A 31 16.31 1.53 0.65
C CYS A 31 15.21 0.74 1.39
N LEU A 32 13.99 0.75 0.85
CA LEU A 32 12.84 0.03 1.41
C LEU A 32 13.13 -1.46 1.69
N PRO A 33 13.81 -2.21 0.79
CA PRO A 33 14.17 -3.59 1.07
C PRO A 33 15.12 -3.79 2.26
N CYS A 34 16.02 -2.83 2.55
CA CYS A 34 16.91 -2.94 3.71
C CYS A 34 16.20 -2.57 5.01
N ALA A 35 15.30 -1.58 4.99
CA ALA A 35 14.45 -1.27 6.13
C ALA A 35 13.56 -2.48 6.50
N ALA A 36 12.83 -3.04 5.53
CA ALA A 36 11.98 -4.21 5.75
C ALA A 36 12.77 -5.47 6.14
N PHE A 37 14.02 -5.58 5.69
CA PHE A 37 14.93 -6.65 6.14
C PHE A 37 15.31 -6.45 7.62
N PHE A 38 15.74 -5.24 8.01
CA PHE A 38 16.15 -4.93 9.37
C PHE A 38 15.02 -5.19 10.36
N ARG A 39 13.81 -4.68 10.09
CA ARG A 39 12.63 -4.91 10.93
C ARG A 39 12.34 -6.38 11.18
N ARG A 40 12.36 -7.21 10.13
CA ARG A 40 12.08 -8.66 10.24
C ARG A 40 13.18 -9.45 10.94
N TYR A 41 14.42 -8.97 10.91
CA TYR A 41 15.56 -9.71 11.44
C TYR A 41 15.96 -9.25 12.84
N ASN A 42 15.66 -8.00 13.20
CA ASN A 42 15.89 -7.47 14.53
C ASN A 42 15.09 -8.28 15.56
N GLY A 43 15.77 -8.77 16.60
CA GLY A 43 15.17 -9.63 17.64
C GLY A 43 15.01 -11.12 17.27
N LEU A 44 15.23 -11.51 16.01
CA LEU A 44 15.14 -12.92 15.61
C LEU A 44 16.38 -13.69 16.05
N LYS A 45 16.21 -14.67 16.95
CA LYS A 45 17.27 -15.62 17.33
C LYS A 45 17.48 -16.64 16.20
N THR A 46 18.41 -16.38 15.28
CA THR A 46 18.78 -17.37 14.26
C THR A 46 19.86 -18.33 14.75
N LYS A 47 19.72 -19.62 14.47
CA LYS A 47 20.80 -20.62 14.66
C LYS A 47 21.77 -20.67 13.47
N ARG A 48 21.40 -20.06 12.34
CA ARG A 48 22.24 -20.10 11.13
C ARG A 48 23.46 -19.20 11.34
N ARG A 49 24.62 -19.64 10.83
CA ARG A 49 25.90 -18.90 10.86
C ARG A 49 26.31 -18.50 9.44
N CYS A 50 27.15 -17.47 9.35
CA CYS A 50 27.71 -17.07 8.06
C CYS A 50 28.67 -18.16 7.58
N GLN A 51 28.53 -18.60 6.33
CA GLN A 51 29.41 -19.61 5.71
C GLN A 51 30.74 -19.02 5.21
N ARG A 52 30.93 -17.70 5.30
CA ARG A 52 32.10 -16.98 4.77
C ARG A 52 32.74 -16.07 5.81
N GLU A 53 32.79 -16.56 7.05
CA GLU A 53 33.50 -15.89 8.16
C GLU A 53 33.09 -14.42 8.41
N ASN A 54 31.83 -14.07 8.12
CA ASN A 54 31.32 -12.71 8.20
C ASN A 54 31.98 -11.69 7.26
N LYS A 55 32.65 -12.15 6.19
CA LYS A 55 33.36 -11.30 5.21
C LYS A 55 32.55 -11.02 3.93
N CYS A 56 31.25 -11.34 3.91
CA CYS A 56 30.41 -11.20 2.71
C CYS A 56 30.32 -9.77 2.16
N GLU A 57 30.54 -8.75 2.99
CA GLU A 57 30.59 -7.35 2.55
C GLU A 57 31.74 -7.09 1.58
N LYS A 58 32.93 -7.65 1.86
CA LYS A 58 34.14 -7.49 1.03
C LYS A 58 34.04 -8.19 -0.32
N LEU A 59 33.15 -9.18 -0.43
CA LEU A 59 32.93 -9.96 -1.66
C LEU A 59 31.98 -9.24 -2.64
N GLY A 60 31.31 -8.17 -2.18
CA GLY A 60 30.39 -7.39 -2.99
C GLY A 60 28.95 -7.43 -2.47
N ILE A 61 28.16 -6.47 -2.96
CA ILE A 61 26.80 -6.19 -2.50
C ILE A 61 25.87 -7.42 -2.64
N GLU A 62 26.02 -8.21 -3.71
CA GLU A 62 25.17 -9.38 -3.94
C GLU A 62 25.42 -10.50 -2.91
N PHE A 63 26.66 -10.68 -2.47
CA PHE A 63 26.98 -11.61 -1.40
C PHE A 63 26.49 -11.11 -0.05
N LEU A 64 26.59 -9.81 0.21
CA LEU A 64 26.04 -9.16 1.39
C LEU A 64 24.53 -9.36 1.47
N LYS A 65 23.79 -9.07 0.39
CA LYS A 65 22.32 -9.22 0.33
C LYS A 65 21.85 -10.65 0.60
N LYS A 66 22.57 -11.65 0.08
CA LYS A 66 22.25 -13.09 0.25
C LYS A 66 22.50 -13.58 1.68
N CYS A 67 23.52 -13.05 2.36
CA CYS A 67 23.85 -13.47 3.71
C CYS A 67 23.10 -12.63 4.75
N LYS A 68 21.97 -13.13 5.26
CA LYS A 68 21.15 -12.44 6.28
C LYS A 68 21.98 -11.95 7.49
N ILE A 69 22.95 -12.75 7.94
CA ILE A 69 23.77 -12.41 9.10
C ILE A 69 24.70 -11.23 8.80
N CYS A 70 25.40 -11.25 7.67
CA CYS A 70 26.28 -10.13 7.29
C CYS A 70 25.47 -8.87 6.99
N ARG A 71 24.33 -9.02 6.31
CA ARG A 71 23.42 -7.90 6.05
C ARG A 71 22.93 -7.26 7.34
N TYR A 72 22.50 -8.05 8.32
CA TYR A 72 22.05 -7.54 9.61
C TYR A 72 23.18 -6.93 10.44
N ARG A 73 24.36 -7.57 10.44
CA ARG A 73 25.56 -6.97 11.06
C ARG A 73 25.88 -5.61 10.46
N LYS A 74 25.79 -5.47 9.13
CA LYS A 74 25.97 -4.19 8.46
C LYS A 74 24.92 -3.17 8.90
N CYS A 75 23.64 -3.56 8.97
CA CYS A 75 22.57 -2.70 9.49
C CYS A 75 22.91 -2.14 10.87
N ILE A 76 23.28 -2.99 11.83
CA ILE A 76 23.64 -2.56 13.18
C ILE A 76 24.92 -1.71 13.17
N SER A 77 25.93 -2.08 12.36
CA SER A 77 27.21 -1.37 12.36
C SER A 77 27.12 0.04 11.78
N ILE A 78 26.14 0.32 10.91
CA ILE A 78 25.86 1.69 10.43
C ILE A 78 24.92 2.46 11.36
N GLY A 79 24.50 1.86 12.47
CA GLY A 79 23.68 2.52 13.48
C GLY A 79 22.17 2.35 13.31
N MET A 80 21.69 1.35 12.55
CA MET A 80 20.25 1.04 12.56
C MET A 80 19.80 0.64 13.96
N LYS A 81 18.77 1.31 14.47
CA LYS A 81 18.17 1.05 15.79
C LYS A 81 16.67 0.90 15.63
N MET A 82 16.10 -0.05 16.35
CA MET A 82 14.65 -0.15 16.51
C MET A 82 14.30 0.60 17.80
N THR A 83 13.74 1.79 17.68
CA THR A 83 13.19 2.48 18.85
C THR A 83 11.84 1.86 19.25
N LYS A 84 11.49 1.91 20.54
CA LYS A 84 10.16 1.47 20.98
C LYS A 84 9.06 2.32 20.32
N ASP A 85 9.36 3.60 20.13
CA ASP A 85 8.44 4.55 19.53
C ASP A 85 8.21 4.24 18.05
N GLU A 86 9.24 3.91 17.25
CA GLU A 86 9.04 3.48 15.85
C GLU A 86 8.16 2.24 15.74
N LYS A 87 8.31 1.27 16.66
CA LYS A 87 7.46 0.06 16.64
C LYS A 87 6.00 0.39 16.96
N ILE A 88 5.77 1.22 17.98
CA ILE A 88 4.42 1.65 18.39
C ILE A 88 3.79 2.55 17.32
N LEU A 89 4.56 3.43 16.71
CA LEU A 89 4.11 4.32 15.62
C LEU A 89 3.73 3.51 14.38
N GLU A 90 4.54 2.50 13.98
CA GLU A 90 4.20 1.61 12.87
C GLU A 90 2.91 0.82 13.17
N GLU A 91 2.78 0.23 14.36
CA GLU A 91 1.58 -0.52 14.77
C GLU A 91 0.32 0.38 14.76
N LYS A 92 0.43 1.61 15.28
CA LYS A 92 -0.67 2.59 15.27
C LYS A 92 -1.00 3.10 13.87
N GLU A 93 0.01 3.30 13.00
CA GLU A 93 -0.22 3.70 11.62
C GLU A 93 -0.93 2.60 10.81
N GLU A 94 -0.56 1.33 11.02
CA GLU A 94 -1.22 0.18 10.38
C GLU A 94 -2.66 0.01 10.88
N GLU A 95 -2.89 0.13 12.20
CA GLU A 95 -4.22 0.05 12.81
C GLU A 95 -5.12 1.20 12.33
N SER A 96 -4.62 2.43 12.33
CA SER A 96 -5.35 3.59 11.82
C SER A 96 -5.64 3.49 10.33
N PHE A 97 -4.70 3.00 9.52
CA PHE A 97 -4.94 2.74 8.10
C PHE A 97 -6.06 1.74 7.89
N LEU A 98 -6.02 0.60 8.58
CA LEU A 98 -7.00 -0.45 8.41
C LEU A 98 -8.40 0.04 8.81
N GLN A 99 -8.50 0.79 9.90
CA GLN A 99 -9.76 1.39 10.35
C GLN A 99 -10.32 2.37 9.30
N ASN A 100 -9.50 3.32 8.83
CA ASN A 100 -9.92 4.28 7.81
C ASN A 100 -10.29 3.60 6.48
N PHE A 101 -9.62 2.50 6.13
CA PHE A 101 -9.95 1.73 4.93
C PHE A 101 -11.28 0.99 5.06
N ILE A 102 -11.55 0.38 6.21
CA ILE A 102 -12.83 -0.29 6.49
C ILE A 102 -13.98 0.71 6.37
N GLU A 103 -13.87 1.87 7.03
CA GLU A 103 -14.89 2.92 7.00
C GLU A 103 -15.17 3.39 5.56
N ALA A 104 -14.12 3.70 4.80
CA ALA A 104 -14.28 4.14 3.42
C ALA A 104 -14.84 3.04 2.50
N TYR A 105 -14.51 1.77 2.76
CA TYR A 105 -15.07 0.64 2.03
C TYR A 105 -16.56 0.41 2.36
N GLU A 106 -16.96 0.56 3.62
CA GLU A 106 -18.37 0.52 4.04
C GLU A 106 -19.20 1.62 3.38
N GLU A 107 -18.64 2.84 3.29
CA GLU A 107 -19.25 3.95 2.54
C GLU A 107 -19.41 3.61 1.05
N TYR A 108 -18.37 3.05 0.42
CA TYR A 108 -18.43 2.61 -0.96
C TYR A 108 -19.50 1.54 -1.19
N VAL A 109 -19.57 0.52 -0.33
CA VAL A 109 -20.59 -0.54 -0.41
C VAL A 109 -22.00 0.06 -0.24
N THR A 110 -22.18 0.98 0.70
CA THR A 110 -23.45 1.69 0.90
C THR A 110 -23.84 2.49 -0.34
N PHE A 111 -22.88 3.14 -0.99
CA PHE A 111 -23.09 3.84 -2.25
C PHE A 111 -23.55 2.88 -3.36
N GLN A 112 -22.88 1.73 -3.51
CA GLN A 112 -23.27 0.71 -4.49
C GLN A 112 -24.69 0.18 -4.25
N GLN A 113 -25.06 -0.07 -2.98
CA GLN A 113 -26.41 -0.54 -2.63
C GLN A 113 -27.48 0.50 -2.97
N LYS A 114 -27.23 1.78 -2.68
CA LYS A 114 -28.14 2.87 -3.08
C LYS A 114 -28.32 2.93 -4.59
N LEU A 115 -27.23 2.82 -5.35
CA LEU A 115 -27.31 2.80 -6.82
C LEU A 115 -28.10 1.59 -7.32
N PHE A 116 -27.89 0.40 -6.74
CA PHE A 116 -28.65 -0.80 -7.09
C PHE A 116 -30.15 -0.60 -6.92
N PHE A 117 -30.61 -0.10 -5.77
CA PHE A 117 -32.04 0.14 -5.54
C PHE A 117 -32.62 1.28 -6.40
N ASN A 118 -31.79 2.25 -6.81
CA ASN A 118 -32.22 3.27 -7.77
C ASN A 118 -32.42 2.70 -9.18
N ILE A 119 -31.61 1.72 -9.58
CA ILE A 119 -31.72 1.06 -10.90
C ILE A 119 -32.83 -0.02 -10.89
N TYR A 120 -32.99 -0.72 -9.76
CA TYR A 120 -33.95 -1.81 -9.59
C TYR A 120 -34.92 -1.53 -8.42
N PRO A 121 -35.81 -0.53 -8.54
CA PRO A 121 -36.74 -0.18 -7.47
C PRO A 121 -37.70 -1.33 -7.10
N GLU A 122 -37.93 -2.28 -8.00
CA GLU A 122 -38.73 -3.48 -7.76
C GLU A 122 -38.05 -4.48 -6.81
N LYS A 123 -36.73 -4.39 -6.61
CA LYS A 123 -35.93 -5.30 -5.78
C LYS A 123 -35.69 -4.79 -4.34
N VAL A 124 -36.35 -3.72 -3.93
CA VAL A 124 -36.15 -3.03 -2.63
C VAL A 124 -36.30 -3.93 -1.40
N TYR A 125 -37.06 -5.02 -1.49
CA TYR A 125 -37.26 -5.96 -0.38
C TYR A 125 -36.27 -7.15 -0.35
N GLN A 126 -35.31 -7.22 -1.27
CA GLN A 126 -34.28 -8.26 -1.29
C GLN A 126 -33.09 -7.87 -0.41
N GLN A 127 -32.62 -8.80 0.44
CA GLN A 127 -31.41 -8.58 1.25
C GLN A 127 -30.17 -8.66 0.35
N ALA A 128 -29.48 -7.51 0.23
CA ALA A 128 -28.14 -7.29 -0.30
C ALA A 128 -27.78 -8.11 -1.55
N LEU A 129 -28.10 -7.57 -2.73
CA LEU A 129 -27.51 -8.03 -3.99
C LEU A 129 -26.41 -7.05 -4.40
N PHE A 130 -25.20 -7.57 -4.56
CA PHE A 130 -24.15 -6.85 -5.26
C PHE A 130 -24.66 -6.45 -6.64
N PHE A 131 -24.35 -5.24 -7.07
CA PHE A 131 -24.68 -4.83 -8.44
C PHE A 131 -23.90 -5.70 -9.43
N ILE A 132 -24.62 -6.54 -10.17
CA ILE A 132 -24.08 -7.34 -11.28
C ILE A 132 -24.66 -6.74 -12.56
N PRO A 133 -23.86 -6.11 -13.41
CA PRO A 133 -24.36 -5.54 -14.66
C PRO A 133 -24.75 -6.66 -15.63
N GLU A 134 -26.02 -6.69 -16.02
CA GLU A 134 -26.55 -7.63 -17.02
C GLU A 134 -26.55 -7.04 -18.44
N THR A 135 -26.47 -5.71 -18.55
CA THR A 135 -26.43 -4.98 -19.83
C THR A 135 -25.26 -4.00 -19.86
N LEU A 136 -24.88 -3.58 -21.08
CA LEU A 136 -23.86 -2.55 -21.29
C LEU A 136 -24.29 -1.20 -20.67
N GLU A 137 -25.58 -0.88 -20.68
CA GLU A 137 -26.13 0.33 -20.07
C GLU A 137 -25.99 0.32 -18.55
N MET A 138 -26.27 -0.83 -17.93
CA MET A 138 -26.06 -1.06 -16.49
C MET A 138 -24.58 -0.95 -16.12
N LEU A 139 -23.69 -1.55 -16.93
CA LEU A 139 -22.24 -1.42 -16.73
C LEU A 139 -21.80 0.04 -16.82
N ASN A 140 -22.25 0.78 -17.83
CA ASN A 140 -21.95 2.20 -17.98
C ASN A 140 -22.48 3.03 -16.80
N CYS A 141 -23.71 2.77 -16.35
CA CYS A 141 -24.29 3.45 -15.19
C CYS A 141 -23.45 3.21 -13.93
N PHE A 142 -22.98 1.98 -13.72
CA PHE A 142 -22.08 1.66 -12.62
C PHE A 142 -20.72 2.33 -12.76
N GLU A 143 -20.11 2.32 -13.96
CA GLU A 143 -18.84 2.99 -14.21
C GLU A 143 -18.94 4.50 -13.99
N MET A 144 -20.06 5.14 -14.34
CA MET A 144 -20.23 6.58 -14.13
C MET A 144 -20.44 6.96 -12.66
N ASN A 145 -21.07 6.11 -11.87
CA ASN A 145 -21.46 6.44 -10.50
C ASN A 145 -20.50 5.85 -9.45
N CYS A 146 -20.15 4.57 -9.57
CA CYS A 146 -19.33 3.86 -8.59
C CYS A 146 -17.83 4.05 -8.80
N ARG A 147 -17.37 4.22 -10.05
CA ARG A 147 -15.92 4.37 -10.33
C ARG A 147 -15.33 5.62 -9.67
N PRO A 148 -15.96 6.82 -9.72
CA PRO A 148 -15.42 7.99 -9.02
C PRO A 148 -15.39 7.80 -7.50
N ALA A 149 -16.42 7.19 -6.92
CA ALA A 149 -16.48 6.88 -5.49
C ALA A 149 -15.38 5.88 -5.07
N LEU A 150 -15.16 4.82 -5.87
CA LEU A 150 -14.08 3.87 -5.66
C LEU A 150 -12.70 4.53 -5.73
N LEU A 151 -12.46 5.35 -6.76
CA LEU A 151 -11.20 6.06 -6.94
C LEU A 151 -10.96 7.07 -5.81
N THR A 152 -12.01 7.73 -5.32
CA THR A 152 -11.94 8.63 -4.16
C THR A 152 -11.57 7.87 -2.89
N MET A 153 -12.22 6.73 -2.61
CA MET A 153 -11.88 5.85 -1.49
C MET A 153 -10.43 5.34 -1.57
N LEU A 154 -9.97 4.92 -2.76
CA LEU A 154 -8.59 4.50 -2.96
C LEU A 154 -7.59 5.65 -2.75
N ASN A 155 -7.88 6.84 -3.30
CA ASN A 155 -7.04 8.03 -3.16
C ASN A 155 -6.91 8.49 -1.70
N THR A 156 -7.98 8.39 -0.93
CA THR A 156 -8.06 8.88 0.46
C THR A 156 -7.51 7.85 1.46
N SER A 157 -7.88 6.58 1.30
CA SER A 157 -7.53 5.53 2.26
C SER A 157 -6.17 4.90 1.98
N ILE A 158 -5.68 4.90 0.73
CA ILE A 158 -4.42 4.23 0.36
C ILE A 158 -3.39 5.25 -0.17
N LYS A 159 -2.29 5.40 0.58
CA LYS A 159 -1.23 6.39 0.30
C LYS A 159 -0.62 6.21 -1.10
N GLU A 160 -0.51 4.97 -1.57
CA GLU A 160 0.03 4.61 -2.88
C GLU A 160 -0.83 5.07 -4.05
N PHE A 161 -2.13 5.28 -3.82
CA PHE A 161 -3.08 5.63 -4.88
C PHE A 161 -3.40 7.12 -4.95
N LYS A 162 -2.85 7.99 -4.08
CA LYS A 162 -3.21 9.43 -3.92
C LYS A 162 -3.37 10.33 -5.16
N ASN A 163 -3.06 9.88 -6.37
CA ASN A 163 -3.14 10.65 -7.61
C ASN A 163 -3.91 9.93 -8.73
N LEU A 164 -4.82 8.99 -8.43
CA LEU A 164 -5.68 8.46 -9.49
C LEU A 164 -6.65 9.54 -9.96
N GLU A 165 -6.76 9.72 -11.27
CA GLU A 165 -7.67 10.69 -11.88
C GLU A 165 -9.13 10.34 -11.57
N THR A 166 -9.79 11.18 -10.78
CA THR A 166 -11.22 11.16 -10.51
C THR A 166 -11.92 12.10 -11.49
N GLN A 167 -11.94 11.80 -12.78
CA GLN A 167 -12.75 12.62 -13.70
C GLN A 167 -14.24 12.37 -13.43
N GLU A 168 -14.99 13.45 -13.23
CA GLU A 168 -16.44 13.46 -13.37
C GLU A 168 -16.79 13.63 -14.85
N SER A 169 -17.64 12.75 -15.39
CA SER A 169 -18.33 13.01 -16.65
C SER A 169 -19.83 13.13 -16.38
N SER A 170 -20.34 14.28 -16.77
CA SER A 170 -21.71 14.79 -16.70
C SER A 170 -22.82 13.75 -16.87
N ASN A 171 -23.77 13.77 -15.92
CA ASN A 171 -25.17 13.34 -15.99
C ASN A 171 -25.49 12.07 -16.79
N CYS A 172 -25.66 10.95 -16.08
CA CYS A 172 -26.61 9.92 -16.51
C CYS A 172 -28.04 10.41 -16.19
N SER A 173 -28.51 11.45 -16.89
CA SER A 173 -29.90 11.88 -16.87
C SER A 173 -30.57 11.40 -18.15
N THR A 174 -30.91 10.10 -18.20
CA THR A 174 -32.08 9.52 -18.88
C THR A 174 -31.95 8.00 -18.90
N LEU A 175 -32.39 7.35 -17.83
CA LEU A 175 -33.23 6.17 -17.99
C LEU A 175 -34.62 6.61 -17.55
N ALA A 176 -35.23 7.41 -18.40
CA ALA A 176 -36.68 7.43 -18.45
C ALA A 176 -37.08 6.00 -18.82
N LEU A 177 -37.71 5.31 -17.85
CA LEU A 177 -38.50 4.12 -18.10
C LEU A 177 -39.56 4.50 -19.15
N THR A 178 -39.26 4.25 -20.42
CA THR A 178 -40.27 4.18 -21.46
C THR A 178 -40.19 2.80 -22.11
N ASN A 179 -41.22 2.03 -21.76
CA ASN A 179 -41.67 0.73 -22.24
C ASN A 179 -41.04 -0.51 -21.60
#